data_AF-A0A1D7YMH1-F1
#
_entry.id   AF-A0A1D7YMH1-F1
#
_cell.length_a   1.000
_cell.length_b   1.000
_cell.length_c   1.000
_cell.angle_alpha   90.00
_cell.angle_beta   90.00
_cell.angle_gamma   90.00
#
_symmetry.space_group_name_H-M   'P 1'
#
loop_
_entity.id
_entity.type
_entity.pdbx_description
1 polymer ?
#
loop_
_entity_poly.entity_id
_entity_poly.type
_entity_poly.pdbx_seq_one_letter_code
_entity_poly.pdbx_strand_id
1 'polypeptide(L)' 'MQQLGRISAEADSRQLANLLLAAFQGGMLLAQVARDIAPLKDALHAAIDHLQAFTTSPDAGVLKARGG' A
#
# COMPACT_ATOMS: atom_id res chain seq x y z
N MET A 1 -2.74 -11.46 2.71
CA MET A 1 -1.74 -10.43 2.36
C MET A 1 -0.35 -10.74 2.93
N GLN A 2 -0.22 -11.20 4.18
CA GLN A 2 1.09 -11.63 4.73
C GLN A 2 1.58 -13.01 4.24
N GLN A 3 0.67 -13.92 3.91
CA GLN A 3 1.02 -15.29 3.48
C GLN A 3 1.75 -15.40 2.12
N LEU A 4 1.87 -14.31 1.37
CA LEU A 4 2.53 -14.27 0.05
C LEU A 4 3.91 -13.59 0.08
N GLY A 5 4.43 -13.20 1.25
CA GLY A 5 5.77 -12.60 1.38
C GLY A 5 5.96 -11.25 0.68
N ARG A 6 4.87 -10.60 0.26
CA ARG A 6 4.89 -9.35 -0.52
C ARG A 6 4.96 -8.07 0.32
N ILE A 7 4.73 -8.19 1.62
CA ILE A 7 4.79 -7.10 2.61
C ILE A 7 5.81 -7.56 3.65
N SER A 8 6.79 -6.72 3.99
CA SER A 8 7.82 -7.05 4.98
C SER A 8 7.17 -7.55 6.29
N ALA A 9 7.77 -8.54 6.95
CA ALA A 9 7.25 -9.09 8.21
C ALA A 9 7.15 -8.03 9.33
N GLU A 10 7.87 -6.91 9.18
CA GLU A 10 7.86 -5.77 10.10
C GLU A 10 6.71 -4.78 9.86
N ALA A 11 6.05 -4.83 8.69
CA ALA A 11 4.97 -3.90 8.37
C ALA A 11 3.62 -4.43 8.87
N ASP A 12 2.96 -3.65 9.74
CA ASP A 12 1.62 -4.00 10.24
C ASP A 12 0.60 -3.93 9.10
N SER A 13 0.24 -5.10 8.58
CA SER A 13 -0.71 -5.22 7.47
C SER A 13 -2.09 -4.65 7.80
N ARG A 14 -2.50 -4.59 9.08
CA ARG A 14 -3.75 -3.93 9.47
C ARG A 14 -3.63 -2.41 9.36
N GLN A 15 -2.50 -1.84 9.78
CA GLN A 15 -2.22 -0.42 9.63
C GLN A 15 -2.21 0.01 8.16
N LEU A 16 -1.57 -0.79 7.29
CA LEU A 16 -1.53 -0.52 5.85
C LEU A 16 -2.93 -0.61 5.20
N ALA A 17 -3.75 -1.59 5.59
CA ALA A 17 -5.12 -1.70 5.12
C ALA A 17 -5.98 -0.50 5.58
N ASN A 18 -5.83 -0.09 6.84
CA ASN A 18 -6.53 1.08 7.40
C ASN A 18 -6.12 2.36 6.68
N LEU A 19 -4.83 2.53 6.38
CA LEU A 19 -4.32 3.67 5.63
C LEU A 19 -4.98 3.78 4.25
N LEU A 20 -5.00 2.68 3.48
CA LEU A 20 -5.59 2.66 2.15
C LEU A 20 -7.10 2.97 2.20
N LEU A 21 -7.81 2.39 3.18
CA LEU A 21 -9.23 2.63 3.37
C LEU A 21 -9.53 4.08 3.80
N ALA A 22 -8.68 4.68 4.62
CA ALA A 22 -8.80 6.09 4.99
C ALA A 22 -8.55 7.02 3.80
N ALA A 23 -7.53 6.73 2.97
CA ALA A 23 -7.25 7.48 1.76
C ALA A 23 -8.42 7.40 0.76
N PHE A 24 -9.02 6.22 0.58
CA PHE A 24 -10.21 6.05 -0.25
C PHE A 24 -11.40 6.86 0.28
N GLN A 25 -11.74 6.72 1.56
CA GLN A 25 -12.91 7.40 2.14
C GLN A 25 -12.75 8.92 2.15
N GLY A 26 -11.59 9.43 2.57
CA GLY A 26 -11.29 10.86 2.56
C GLY A 26 -11.21 11.44 1.16
N GLY A 27 -10.57 10.72 0.23
CA GLY A 27 -10.49 11.11 -1.18
C GLY A 27 -11.86 11.15 -1.85
N MET A 28 -12.73 10.18 -1.58
CA MET A 28 -14.11 10.14 -2.07
C MET A 28 -14.93 11.31 -1.53
N LEU A 29 -14.77 11.67 -0.25
CA LEU A 29 -15.44 12.83 0.34
C LEU A 29 -15.01 14.13 -0.36
N LEU A 30 -13.71 14.34 -0.52
CA LEU A 30 -13.17 15.53 -1.20
C LEU A 30 -13.61 15.59 -2.67
N ALA A 31 -13.64 14.45 -3.35
CA ALA A 31 -14.08 14.38 -4.73
C ALA A 31 -15.55 14.78 -4.90
N GLN A 32 -16.41 14.39 -3.95
CA GLN A 32 -17.83 14.78 -3.95
C GLN A 32 -18.00 16.28 -3.67
N VAL A 33 -17.23 16.84 -2.73
CA VAL A 33 -17.27 18.28 -2.41
C VAL A 33 -16.77 19.11 -3.59
N ALA A 34 -15.67 18.70 -4.21
CA ALA A 34 -15.06 19.39 -5.36
C ALA A 34 -15.81 19.14 -6.68
N ARG A 35 -16.69 18.13 -6.74
CA ARG A 35 -17.30 17.62 -7.98
C ARG A 35 -16.24 17.26 -9.04
N ASP A 36 -15.11 16.75 -8.58
CA ASP A 36 -13.94 16.37 -9.37
C ASP A 36 -13.34 15.10 -8.78
N ILE A 37 -12.93 14.14 -9.61
CA ILE A 37 -12.34 12.89 -9.15
C ILE A 37 -10.86 13.03 -8.77
N ALA A 38 -10.20 14.14 -9.13
CA ALA A 38 -8.77 14.36 -8.89
C ALA A 38 -8.35 14.14 -7.43
N PRO A 39 -9.06 14.65 -6.40
CA PRO A 39 -8.67 14.44 -4.99
C PRO A 39 -8.64 12.97 -4.56
N LEU A 40 -9.52 12.13 -5.11
CA LEU A 40 -9.49 10.69 -4.84
C LEU A 40 -8.27 10.04 -5.48
N LYS A 41 -7.95 10.41 -6.72
CA LYS A 41 -6.77 9.88 -7.43
C LYS A 41 -5.49 10.23 -6.68
N ASP A 42 -5.36 11.49 -6.27
CA ASP A 42 -4.17 11.97 -5.56
C ASP A 42 -4.00 11.27 -4.21
N ALA A 43 -5.09 11.13 -3.44
CA ALA A 43 -5.06 10.43 -2.15
C ALA A 43 -4.68 8.95 -2.29
N LEU A 44 -5.22 8.25 -3.29
CA LEU A 44 -4.91 6.84 -3.54
C LEU A 44 -3.47 6.66 -4.05
N HIS A 45 -2.97 7.52 -4.93
CA HIS A 45 -1.57 7.47 -5.37
C HIS A 45 -0.62 7.68 -4.20
N ALA A 46 -0.85 8.69 -3.36
CA ALA A 46 -0.03 8.93 -2.18
C ALA A 46 -0.04 7.75 -1.21
N ALA A 47 -1.18 7.11 -1.00
CA ALA A 47 -1.27 5.91 -0.17
C ALA A 47 -0.48 4.75 -0.76
N ILE A 48 -0.59 4.49 -2.07
CA ILE A 48 0.14 3.42 -2.76
C ILE A 48 1.64 3.67 -2.73
N ASP A 49 2.10 4.90 -2.97
CA ASP A 49 3.52 5.28 -2.89
C ASP A 49 4.07 5.03 -1.49
N HIS A 50 3.27 5.33 -0.45
CA HIS A 50 3.63 5.00 0.93
C HIS A 50 3.69 3.49 1.18
N LEU A 51 2.76 2.70 0.63
CA LEU A 51 2.79 1.23 0.74
C LEU A 51 4.04 0.63 0.09
N GLN A 52 4.50 1.18 -1.04
CA GLN A 52 5.70 0.72 -1.74
C GLN A 52 6.97 0.87 -0.89
N ALA A 53 7.01 1.84 0.04
CA ALA A 53 8.12 1.97 0.99
C ALA A 53 8.26 0.77 1.95
N PHE A 54 7.21 -0.06 2.10
CA PHE A 54 7.18 -1.24 2.97
C PHE A 54 7.23 -2.58 2.22
N THR A 55 7.31 -2.57 0.89
CA THR A 55 7.46 -3.80 0.11
C THR A 55 8.93 -4.22 0.13
N THR A 56 9.22 -5.36 0.74
CA THR A 56 10.55 -5.98 0.58
C THR A 56 10.66 -6.56 -0.83
N SER A 57 11.79 -6.35 -1.49
CA SER A 57 12.01 -6.90 -2.83
C SER A 57 11.96 -8.44 -2.77
N PRO A 58 11.14 -9.11 -3.62
CA PRO A 58 10.91 -10.55 -3.53
C PRO A 58 12.14 -11.43 -3.87
N ASP A 59 13.27 -10.85 -4.25
CA ASP A 59 14.44 -11.61 -4.73
C ASP A 59 15.45 -12.02 -3.66
N ALA A 60 15.40 -11.46 -2.44
CA ALA A 60 16.36 -11.82 -1.39
C ALA A 60 16.14 -13.25 -0.83
N GLY A 61 14.91 -13.78 -0.93
CA GLY A 61 14.56 -15.12 -0.45
C GLY A 61 14.87 -16.23 -1.46
N VAL A 62 14.78 -15.94 -2.77
CA VAL A 62 14.92 -16.95 -3.83
C VAL A 62 16.39 -17.26 -4.14
N LEU A 63 17.30 -16.27 -4.03
CA LEU A 63 18.74 -16.52 -4.19
C LEU A 63 19.35 -17.33 -3.04
N LYS A 64 18.82 -17.20 -1.80
CA LYS A 64 19.32 -17.95 -0.64
C LYS A 64 18.97 -19.44 -0.69
N ALA A 65 17.87 -19.81 -1.38
CA ALA A 65 17.43 -21.19 -1.52
C ALA A 65 18.14 -21.98 -2.64
N ARG A 66 18.95 -21.33 -3.49
CA ARG A 66 19.71 -21.97 -4.59
C ARG A 66 21.20 -22.15 -4.29
N GLY A 67 21.66 -21.81 -3.08
CA GLY A 67 23.08 -21.82 -2.72
C GLY A 67 23.39 -22.43 -1.34
N GLY A 68 22.58 -23.37 -0.86
CA GLY A 68 22.79 -24.09 0.41
C GLY A 68 22.67 -25.59 0.23
#